data_AF-A0A8J4QB03-F1
#
_entry.id   AF-A0A8J4QB03-F1
#
_cell.length_a   1.000
_cell.length_b   1.000
_cell.length_c   1.000
_cell.angle_alpha   90.00
_cell.angle_beta   90.00
_cell.angle_gamma   90.00
#
_symmetry.space_group_name_H-M   'P 1'
#
loop_
_entity.id
_entity.type
_entity.pdbx_description
1 polymer ?
#
loop_
_entity_poly.entity_id
_entity_poly.type
_entity_poly.pdbx_seq_one_letter_code
_entity_poly.pdbx_strand_id
1 'polypeptide(L)'
;MDESKTPDSASLPRPSSSKPTISKQKSSWPFTFLVTVLVPVVAATLLYQLDSFDPAPLPPDVLTGHVITVPARNDHILRESEFVGVGNLKAPEDVAYDAKSGVIYTGCADGWISRVSVNDSAADSVVGNWVNTGGRPLGIAFGHNNELIVADPQKGLLNVTADGVVELLTDEADGQKFKLIDAVDVAHNGIIYFTDASYKYSLSKSNWEILEGKPNGRLLSYDPATKTTKVLVHNLYFANGVVVSPDQNYV
;
A
#
# COMPACT_ATOMS: atom_id res chain seq x y z
N MET A 1 76.02 88.46 27.76
CA MET A 1 75.30 88.22 26.49
C MET A 1 76.12 87.24 25.69
N ASP A 2 75.48 86.19 25.17
CA ASP A 2 75.74 85.40 23.94
C ASP A 2 77.21 85.05 23.53
N GLU A 3 77.52 83.92 22.89
CA GLU A 3 76.70 83.14 21.94
C GLU A 3 77.15 81.65 21.86
N SER A 4 76.50 80.88 20.98
CA SER A 4 76.58 79.42 20.79
C SER A 4 77.92 78.81 20.30
N LYS A 5 78.16 77.51 20.60
CA LYS A 5 78.07 76.39 19.62
C LYS A 5 78.38 74.99 20.19
N THR A 6 77.65 73.98 19.69
CA THR A 6 77.92 72.53 19.81
C THR A 6 78.90 72.04 18.72
N PRO A 7 79.59 70.90 18.91
CA PRO A 7 79.05 69.58 18.50
C PRO A 7 79.27 68.51 19.62
N ASP A 8 79.01 67.20 19.51
CA ASP A 8 78.51 66.36 18.39
C ASP A 8 77.67 65.16 18.94
N SER A 9 77.25 64.20 18.10
CA SER A 9 76.50 62.99 18.48
C SER A 9 77.09 61.70 17.89
N ALA A 10 77.51 60.76 18.75
CA ALA A 10 78.08 59.47 18.34
C ALA A 10 77.00 58.42 17.98
N SER A 11 77.28 57.63 16.95
CA SER A 11 76.38 56.65 16.33
C SER A 11 76.27 55.31 17.08
N LEU A 12 75.08 54.71 17.10
CA LEU A 12 74.85 53.30 17.49
C LEU A 12 74.39 52.44 16.28
N PRO A 13 74.64 51.10 16.27
CA PRO A 13 74.47 50.27 15.08
C PRO A 13 73.01 49.88 14.77
N ARG A 14 72.69 49.70 13.48
CA ARG A 14 71.38 49.16 13.02
C ARG A 14 71.26 47.64 13.22
N PRO A 15 70.11 47.13 13.68
CA PRO A 15 69.76 45.72 13.55
C PRO A 15 69.47 45.33 12.09
N SER A 16 69.70 44.07 11.74
CA SER A 16 69.43 43.50 10.43
C SER A 16 67.93 43.27 10.18
N SER A 17 67.44 43.59 8.99
CA SER A 17 66.04 43.35 8.60
C SER A 17 65.85 41.94 8.03
N SER A 18 65.36 41.00 8.83
CA SER A 18 64.70 39.80 8.31
C SER A 18 63.26 40.15 7.93
N LYS A 19 62.89 39.97 6.66
CA LYS A 19 61.47 40.08 6.24
C LYS A 19 60.75 38.78 6.62
N PRO A 20 59.61 38.82 7.33
CA PRO A 20 58.79 37.64 7.51
C PRO A 20 58.10 37.29 6.19
N THR A 21 58.35 36.09 5.69
CA THR A 21 57.63 35.54 4.53
C THR A 21 56.21 35.18 4.97
N ILE A 22 55.26 36.08 4.76
CA ILE A 22 53.84 35.80 5.03
C ILE A 22 53.37 34.73 4.03
N SER A 23 53.23 33.49 4.49
CA SER A 23 52.56 32.47 3.70
C SER A 23 51.07 32.84 3.64
N LYS A 24 50.54 33.05 2.43
CA LYS A 24 49.10 33.19 2.23
C LYS A 24 48.46 31.81 2.35
N GLN A 25 48.23 31.37 3.59
CA GLN A 25 47.42 30.20 3.89
C GLN A 25 46.00 30.49 3.36
N LYS A 26 45.67 29.97 2.17
CA LYS A 26 44.32 30.08 1.61
C LYS A 26 43.36 29.41 2.58
N SER A 27 42.53 30.20 3.25
CA SER A 27 41.50 29.67 4.12
C SER A 27 40.55 28.79 3.31
N SER A 28 40.62 27.48 3.53
CA SER A 28 39.68 26.51 2.98
C SER A 28 38.34 26.54 3.71
N TRP A 29 38.26 27.20 4.88
CA TRP A 29 37.10 27.31 5.74
C TRP A 29 35.78 27.58 4.98
N PRO A 30 35.65 28.62 4.13
CA PRO A 30 34.38 28.86 3.43
C PRO A 30 34.01 27.71 2.47
N PHE A 31 34.99 27.06 1.84
CA PHE A 31 34.73 25.93 0.93
C PHE A 31 34.35 24.66 1.70
N THR A 32 35.09 24.32 2.75
CA THR A 32 34.78 23.17 3.62
C THR A 32 33.42 23.34 4.28
N PHE A 33 33.11 24.53 4.81
CA PHE A 33 31.81 24.83 5.45
C PHE A 33 30.65 24.76 4.44
N LEU A 34 30.83 25.30 3.23
CA LEU A 34 29.85 25.18 2.15
C LEU A 34 29.58 23.71 1.82
N VAL A 35 30.62 22.89 1.65
CA VAL A 35 30.47 21.46 1.35
C VAL A 35 29.78 20.71 2.50
N THR A 36 30.17 20.96 3.77
CA THR A 36 29.58 20.26 4.93
C THR A 36 28.13 20.62 5.23
N VAL A 37 27.61 21.73 4.69
CA VAL A 37 26.18 22.09 4.82
C VAL A 37 25.42 21.74 3.54
N LEU A 38 25.95 22.10 2.37
CA LEU A 38 25.27 21.92 1.09
C LEU A 38 25.12 20.44 0.72
N VAL A 39 26.12 19.58 0.98
CA VAL A 39 26.02 18.15 0.66
C VAL A 39 24.94 17.44 1.48
N PRO A 40 24.85 17.55 2.82
CA PRO A 40 23.74 16.95 3.56
C PRO A 40 22.38 17.56 3.20
N VAL A 41 22.30 18.87 2.88
CA VAL A 41 21.05 19.47 2.41
C VAL A 41 20.62 18.89 1.06
N VAL A 42 21.52 18.80 0.08
CA VAL A 42 21.22 18.19 -1.23
C VAL A 42 20.90 16.71 -1.10
N ALA A 43 21.62 15.97 -0.25
CA ALA A 43 21.33 14.56 0.04
C ALA A 43 19.95 14.39 0.70
N ALA A 44 19.60 15.22 1.68
CA ALA A 44 18.28 15.22 2.29
C ALA A 44 17.17 15.60 1.30
N THR A 45 17.40 16.56 0.41
CA THR A 45 16.44 16.97 -0.63
C THR A 45 16.24 15.85 -1.66
N LEU A 46 17.31 15.15 -2.06
CA LEU A 46 17.24 13.99 -2.95
C LEU A 46 16.52 12.81 -2.28
N LEU A 47 16.82 12.52 -1.00
CA LEU A 47 16.12 11.47 -0.24
C LEU A 47 14.64 11.80 -0.05
N TYR A 48 14.29 13.07 0.16
CA TYR A 48 12.90 13.52 0.26
C TYR A 48 12.18 13.46 -1.10
N GLN A 49 12.83 13.81 -2.21
CA GLN A 49 12.28 13.64 -3.56
C GLN A 49 12.18 12.19 -4.02
N LEU A 50 12.89 11.27 -3.35
CA LEU A 50 12.74 9.83 -3.54
C LEU A 50 11.65 9.22 -2.65
N ASP A 51 11.11 9.96 -1.69
CA ASP A 51 9.94 9.49 -0.94
C ASP A 51 8.68 9.64 -1.82
N SER A 52 8.11 8.51 -2.18
CA SER A 52 6.87 8.45 -2.95
C SER A 52 5.62 8.85 -2.16
N PHE A 53 5.72 8.97 -0.82
CA PHE A 53 4.58 9.31 0.04
C PHE A 53 4.29 10.82 0.01
N ASP A 54 3.10 11.17 -0.46
CA ASP A 54 2.65 12.56 -0.59
C ASP A 54 1.19 12.65 -0.09
N PRO A 55 0.97 12.89 1.21
CA PRO A 55 -0.34 12.77 1.84
C PRO A 55 -1.30 13.90 1.43
N ALA A 56 -2.58 13.54 1.26
CA ALA A 56 -3.63 14.50 1.00
C ALA A 56 -3.82 15.48 2.19
N PRO A 57 -4.18 16.75 1.93
CA PRO A 57 -4.46 17.71 3.00
C PRO A 57 -5.64 17.23 3.86
N LEU A 58 -5.41 17.08 5.17
CA LEU A 58 -6.47 16.68 6.10
C LEU A 58 -7.45 17.85 6.32
N PRO A 59 -8.76 17.70 6.05
CA PRO A 59 -9.73 18.78 6.25
C PRO A 59 -9.90 19.13 7.74
N PRO A 60 -9.84 20.42 8.16
CA PRO A 60 -9.93 20.79 9.57
C PRO A 60 -11.26 20.42 10.25
N ASP A 61 -12.33 20.32 9.48
CA ASP A 61 -13.66 19.89 9.89
C ASP A 61 -13.71 18.41 10.29
N VAL A 62 -12.89 17.53 9.69
CA VAL A 62 -12.79 16.12 10.07
C VAL A 62 -12.19 15.96 11.48
N LEU A 63 -11.28 16.84 11.88
CA LEU A 63 -10.69 16.86 13.24
C LEU A 63 -11.61 17.46 14.31
N THR A 64 -12.69 18.14 13.91
CA THR A 64 -13.60 18.87 14.80
C THR A 64 -15.05 18.38 14.74
N GLY A 65 -15.33 17.41 13.87
CA GLY A 65 -16.63 16.75 13.75
C GLY A 65 -17.06 16.06 15.06
N HIS A 66 -18.36 16.06 15.32
CA HIS A 66 -18.91 15.29 16.44
C HIS A 66 -18.68 13.79 16.19
N VAL A 67 -17.96 13.15 17.10
CA VAL A 67 -17.85 11.69 17.14
C VAL A 67 -19.25 11.13 17.42
N ILE A 68 -19.84 10.44 16.45
CA ILE A 68 -21.07 9.68 16.66
C ILE A 68 -20.72 8.52 17.61
N THR A 69 -21.23 8.58 18.84
CA THR A 69 -21.10 7.49 19.82
C THR A 69 -21.99 6.31 19.43
N VAL A 70 -21.50 5.50 18.51
CA VAL A 70 -22.05 4.16 18.26
C VAL A 70 -21.75 3.28 19.49
N PRO A 71 -22.73 2.50 20.01
CA PRO A 71 -22.46 1.54 21.07
C PRO A 71 -21.36 0.56 20.64
N ALA A 72 -20.31 0.42 21.46
CA ALA A 72 -19.17 -0.46 21.17
C ALA A 72 -19.53 -1.96 21.08
N ARG A 73 -20.79 -2.32 21.39
CA ARG A 73 -21.30 -3.68 21.35
C ARG A 73 -22.80 -3.66 21.02
N ASN A 74 -23.20 -4.41 19.98
CA ASN A 74 -24.60 -4.72 19.70
C ASN A 74 -24.87 -6.18 20.08
N ASP A 75 -25.19 -6.40 21.35
CA ASP A 75 -25.41 -7.73 21.95
C ASP A 75 -26.69 -8.44 21.49
N HIS A 76 -27.40 -7.90 20.50
CA HIS A 76 -28.60 -8.53 19.94
C HIS A 76 -28.28 -9.42 18.74
N ILE A 77 -27.37 -8.99 17.85
CA ILE A 77 -27.01 -9.73 16.62
C ILE A 77 -26.36 -11.08 16.96
N LEU A 78 -25.56 -11.15 18.03
CA LEU A 78 -24.82 -12.35 18.41
C LEU A 78 -25.62 -13.40 19.21
N ARG A 79 -26.92 -13.17 19.48
CA ARG A 79 -27.74 -14.11 20.28
C ARG A 79 -28.26 -15.29 19.47
N GLU A 80 -28.43 -15.09 18.17
CA GLU A 80 -29.02 -16.07 17.23
C GLU A 80 -27.98 -16.54 16.19
N SER A 81 -26.73 -16.08 16.30
CA SER A 81 -25.62 -16.50 15.44
C SER A 81 -24.71 -17.51 16.14
N GLU A 82 -24.28 -18.54 15.44
CA GLU A 82 -23.28 -19.49 15.93
C GLU A 82 -21.89 -19.21 15.35
N PHE A 83 -20.85 -19.49 16.14
CA PHE A 83 -19.47 -19.30 15.73
C PHE A 83 -18.94 -20.51 14.95
N VAL A 84 -18.66 -20.32 13.66
CA VAL A 84 -18.12 -21.35 12.77
C VAL A 84 -16.63 -21.10 12.50
N GLY A 85 -15.82 -22.16 12.48
CA GLY A 85 -14.40 -22.12 12.07
C GLY A 85 -13.43 -21.35 12.97
N VAL A 86 -13.86 -20.91 14.15
CA VAL A 86 -13.00 -20.21 15.12
C VAL A 86 -11.76 -21.02 15.46
N GLY A 87 -10.58 -20.38 15.38
CA GLY A 87 -9.28 -21.01 15.63
C GLY A 87 -8.76 -21.88 14.49
N ASN A 88 -9.59 -22.24 13.51
CA ASN A 88 -9.22 -23.08 12.36
C ASN A 88 -8.95 -22.25 11.09
N LEU A 89 -9.58 -21.08 10.96
CA LEU A 89 -9.37 -20.14 9.85
C LEU A 89 -8.40 -19.02 10.25
N LYS A 90 -7.36 -18.79 9.44
CA LYS A 90 -6.30 -17.81 9.75
C LYS A 90 -6.58 -16.49 9.06
N ALA A 91 -7.23 -15.55 9.77
CA ALA A 91 -7.66 -14.25 9.24
C ALA A 91 -8.39 -14.40 7.89
N PRO A 92 -9.54 -15.12 7.87
CA PRO A 92 -10.34 -15.31 6.67
C PRO A 92 -10.82 -13.98 6.11
N GLU A 93 -10.81 -13.86 4.78
CA GLU A 93 -11.31 -12.73 4.00
C GLU A 93 -12.30 -13.28 2.97
N ASP A 94 -13.40 -12.54 2.81
CA ASP A 94 -14.53 -12.81 1.91
C ASP A 94 -15.17 -14.21 2.02
N VAL A 95 -16.38 -14.35 1.48
CA VAL A 95 -17.15 -15.61 1.54
C VAL A 95 -17.96 -15.84 0.26
N ALA A 96 -17.69 -16.97 -0.40
CA ALA A 96 -18.52 -17.50 -1.47
C ALA A 96 -19.30 -18.72 -0.97
N TYR A 97 -20.64 -18.68 -0.99
CA TYR A 97 -21.50 -19.76 -0.49
C TYR A 97 -22.14 -20.56 -1.62
N ASP A 98 -21.84 -21.85 -1.71
CA ASP A 98 -22.56 -22.78 -2.58
C ASP A 98 -23.77 -23.39 -1.86
N ALA A 99 -24.94 -22.83 -2.14
CA ALA A 99 -26.22 -23.30 -1.60
C ALA A 99 -26.61 -24.73 -2.03
N LYS A 100 -25.96 -25.32 -3.04
CA LYS A 100 -26.24 -26.72 -3.45
C LYS A 100 -25.49 -27.74 -2.60
N SER A 101 -24.26 -27.42 -2.17
CA SER A 101 -23.44 -28.30 -1.32
C SER A 101 -23.44 -27.92 0.16
N GLY A 102 -23.94 -26.72 0.52
CA GLY A 102 -23.87 -26.21 1.89
C GLY A 102 -22.47 -25.76 2.30
N VAL A 103 -21.59 -25.48 1.33
CA VAL A 103 -20.18 -25.15 1.59
C VAL A 103 -19.93 -23.65 1.40
N ILE A 104 -19.39 -23.01 2.42
CA ILE A 104 -18.76 -21.69 2.33
C ILE A 104 -17.29 -21.88 1.96
N TYR A 105 -16.79 -21.07 1.03
CA TYR A 105 -15.39 -20.92 0.68
C TYR A 105 -14.90 -19.59 1.25
N THR A 106 -13.65 -19.49 1.70
CA THR A 106 -13.04 -18.25 2.23
C THR A 106 -11.52 -18.23 2.08
N GLY A 107 -10.92 -17.06 1.90
CA GLY A 107 -9.48 -16.88 1.68
C GLY A 107 -8.69 -16.60 2.97
N CYS A 108 -7.69 -17.42 3.29
CA CYS A 108 -6.90 -17.32 4.52
C CYS A 108 -5.48 -16.72 4.32
N ALA A 109 -4.89 -16.22 5.41
CA ALA A 109 -3.62 -15.46 5.42
C ALA A 109 -2.36 -16.32 5.26
N ASP A 110 -2.53 -17.63 5.12
CA ASP A 110 -1.51 -18.62 4.76
C ASP A 110 -1.69 -19.13 3.31
N GLY A 111 -2.50 -18.43 2.51
CA GLY A 111 -2.72 -18.69 1.09
C GLY A 111 -3.76 -19.77 0.80
N TRP A 112 -4.34 -20.40 1.82
CA TRP A 112 -5.40 -21.40 1.63
C TRP A 112 -6.74 -20.74 1.33
N ILE A 113 -7.40 -21.24 0.29
CA ILE A 113 -8.85 -21.21 0.16
C ILE A 113 -9.37 -22.40 0.96
N SER A 114 -10.03 -22.10 2.07
CA SER A 114 -10.61 -23.10 2.97
C SER A 114 -12.09 -23.27 2.66
N ARG A 115 -12.57 -24.51 2.80
CA ARG A 115 -13.97 -24.90 2.74
C ARG A 115 -14.51 -25.07 4.16
N VAL A 116 -15.73 -24.62 4.37
CA VAL A 116 -16.47 -24.68 5.62
C VAL A 116 -17.83 -25.28 5.28
N SER A 117 -18.04 -26.54 5.63
CA SER A 117 -19.36 -27.18 5.47
C SER A 117 -20.28 -26.68 6.58
N VAL A 118 -21.43 -26.13 6.22
CA VAL A 118 -22.44 -25.62 7.16
C VAL A 118 -23.67 -26.52 7.12
N ASN A 119 -23.98 -27.11 8.27
CA ASN A 119 -25.16 -27.92 8.51
C ASN A 119 -26.17 -27.13 9.38
N ASP A 120 -27.25 -27.77 9.84
CA ASP A 120 -28.25 -27.15 10.73
C ASP A 120 -27.69 -26.63 12.08
N SER A 121 -26.44 -26.97 12.41
CA SER A 121 -25.73 -26.61 13.64
C SER A 121 -24.24 -26.38 13.34
N ALA A 122 -23.66 -25.32 13.90
CA ALA A 122 -22.23 -25.02 13.81
C ALA A 122 -21.34 -26.07 14.50
N ALA A 123 -21.87 -26.85 15.45
CA ALA A 123 -21.14 -27.95 16.08
C ALA A 123 -20.82 -29.07 15.07
N ASP A 124 -21.64 -29.20 14.02
CA ASP A 124 -21.46 -30.15 12.93
C ASP A 124 -20.72 -29.54 11.73
N SER A 125 -20.17 -28.33 11.87
CA SER A 125 -19.41 -27.68 10.80
C SER A 125 -18.02 -28.30 10.62
N VAL A 126 -17.63 -28.52 9.36
CA VAL A 126 -16.33 -29.10 9.01
C VAL A 126 -15.51 -28.08 8.24
N VAL A 127 -14.39 -27.66 8.83
CA VAL A 127 -13.39 -26.81 8.18
C VAL A 127 -12.30 -27.69 7.56
N GLY A 128 -12.00 -27.47 6.28
CA GLY A 128 -10.92 -28.14 5.58
C GLY A 128 -10.23 -27.21 4.59
N ASN A 129 -8.91 -27.31 4.48
CA ASN A 129 -8.16 -26.62 3.44
C ASN A 129 -8.39 -27.31 2.09
N TRP A 130 -8.66 -26.52 1.04
CA TRP A 130 -8.93 -27.06 -0.30
C TRP A 130 -7.80 -26.78 -1.28
N VAL A 131 -7.52 -25.51 -1.59
CA VAL A 131 -6.51 -25.09 -2.59
C VAL A 131 -5.64 -24.00 -1.98
N ASN A 132 -4.33 -24.02 -2.23
CA ASN A 132 -3.44 -22.93 -1.81
C ASN A 132 -3.00 -22.13 -3.05
N THR A 133 -3.25 -20.81 -3.06
CA THR A 133 -2.83 -19.93 -4.18
C THR A 133 -1.32 -19.64 -4.15
N GLY A 134 -0.65 -19.93 -3.03
CA GLY A 134 0.71 -19.50 -2.73
C GLY A 134 0.83 -17.98 -2.51
N GLY A 135 -0.29 -17.28 -2.25
CA GLY A 135 -0.38 -15.83 -2.05
C GLY A 135 -1.26 -15.47 -0.84
N ARG A 136 -2.21 -14.55 -1.03
CA ARG A 136 -3.17 -14.11 -0.01
C ARG A 136 -4.53 -13.86 -0.69
N PRO A 137 -5.39 -14.88 -0.87
CA PRO A 137 -6.74 -14.65 -1.40
C PRO A 137 -7.49 -13.66 -0.49
N LEU A 138 -7.99 -12.57 -1.07
CA LEU A 138 -8.75 -11.51 -0.39
C LEU A 138 -10.22 -11.56 -0.78
N GLY A 139 -10.52 -11.49 -2.08
CA GLY A 139 -11.88 -11.57 -2.62
C GLY A 139 -12.10 -12.85 -3.42
N ILE A 140 -13.32 -13.41 -3.37
CA ILE A 140 -13.69 -14.65 -4.04
C ILE A 140 -15.13 -14.61 -4.58
N ALA A 141 -15.32 -15.02 -5.83
CA ALA A 141 -16.64 -15.16 -6.45
C ALA A 141 -16.75 -16.47 -7.24
N PHE A 142 -17.95 -17.01 -7.39
CA PHE A 142 -18.16 -18.17 -8.27
C PHE A 142 -18.16 -17.74 -9.74
N GLY A 143 -17.42 -18.46 -10.58
CA GLY A 143 -17.58 -18.43 -12.02
C GLY A 143 -18.71 -19.35 -12.50
N HIS A 144 -18.98 -19.33 -13.80
CA HIS A 144 -20.14 -19.99 -14.41
C HIS A 144 -20.01 -21.51 -14.56
N ASN A 145 -18.81 -22.06 -14.38
CA ASN A 145 -18.46 -23.47 -14.56
C ASN A 145 -18.12 -24.16 -13.21
N ASN A 146 -18.50 -23.56 -12.08
CA ASN A 146 -18.15 -23.94 -10.70
C ASN A 146 -16.66 -23.78 -10.34
N GLU A 147 -15.92 -22.95 -11.07
CA GLU A 147 -14.67 -22.35 -10.64
C GLU A 147 -14.89 -21.28 -9.56
N LEU A 148 -13.86 -20.99 -8.76
CA LEU A 148 -13.76 -19.72 -8.04
C LEU A 148 -12.85 -18.77 -8.81
N ILE A 149 -13.32 -17.55 -9.00
CA ILE A 149 -12.49 -16.42 -9.37
C ILE A 149 -11.97 -15.79 -8.08
N VAL A 150 -10.67 -15.48 -8.03
CA VAL A 150 -9.99 -15.06 -6.80
C VAL A 150 -9.15 -13.80 -7.05
N ALA A 151 -9.36 -12.79 -6.21
CA ALA A 151 -8.47 -11.63 -6.09
C ALA A 151 -7.33 -11.96 -5.10
N ASP A 152 -6.09 -12.03 -5.59
CA ASP A 152 -4.89 -12.23 -4.76
C ASP A 152 -3.84 -11.14 -5.06
N PRO A 153 -3.55 -10.20 -4.12
CA PRO A 153 -2.63 -9.08 -4.32
C PRO A 153 -1.16 -9.51 -4.47
N GLN A 154 -0.84 -10.80 -4.28
CA GLN A 154 0.49 -11.34 -4.53
C GLN A 154 0.60 -12.05 -5.89
N LYS A 155 -0.52 -12.29 -6.59
CA LYS A 155 -0.56 -13.09 -7.83
C LYS A 155 -1.28 -12.40 -8.99
N GLY A 156 -2.34 -11.64 -8.71
CA GLY A 156 -3.27 -11.08 -9.70
C GLY A 156 -4.68 -11.64 -9.53
N LEU A 157 -5.47 -11.54 -10.60
CA LEU A 157 -6.77 -12.20 -10.71
C LEU A 157 -6.55 -13.66 -11.13
N LEU A 158 -7.09 -14.60 -10.36
CA LEU A 158 -6.91 -16.04 -10.57
C LEU A 158 -8.23 -16.74 -10.92
N ASN A 159 -8.11 -17.82 -11.68
CA ASN A 159 -9.14 -18.85 -11.85
C ASN A 159 -8.72 -20.07 -11.03
N VAL A 160 -9.60 -20.58 -10.18
CA VAL A 160 -9.40 -21.81 -9.40
C VAL A 160 -10.48 -22.81 -9.79
N THR A 161 -10.10 -23.79 -10.60
CA THR A 161 -11.02 -24.80 -11.12
C THR A 161 -11.58 -25.70 -10.02
N ALA A 162 -12.69 -26.40 -10.31
CA ALA A 162 -13.34 -27.29 -9.34
C ALA A 162 -12.45 -28.48 -8.88
N ASP A 163 -11.48 -28.90 -9.69
CA ASP A 163 -10.45 -29.89 -9.37
C ASP A 163 -9.21 -29.29 -8.67
N GLY A 164 -9.16 -27.97 -8.51
CA GLY A 164 -8.17 -27.25 -7.71
C GLY A 164 -6.93 -26.77 -8.46
N VAL A 165 -6.97 -26.71 -9.80
CA VAL A 165 -5.92 -26.07 -10.60
C VAL A 165 -6.06 -24.56 -10.49
N VAL A 166 -4.95 -23.89 -10.17
CA VAL A 166 -4.87 -22.43 -10.06
C VAL A 166 -4.22 -21.87 -11.32
N GLU A 167 -4.95 -21.02 -12.04
CA GLU A 167 -4.51 -20.36 -13.26
C GLU A 167 -4.51 -18.82 -13.09
N LEU A 168 -3.51 -18.15 -13.65
CA LEU A 168 -3.48 -16.67 -13.70
C LEU A 168 -4.31 -16.17 -14.87
N LEU A 169 -5.31 -15.32 -14.60
CA LEU A 169 -6.11 -14.64 -15.62
C LEU A 169 -5.45 -13.33 -16.07
N THR A 170 -4.99 -12.51 -15.12
CA THR A 170 -4.32 -11.22 -15.36
C THR A 170 -3.63 -10.69 -14.10
N ASP A 171 -2.49 -9.99 -14.24
CA ASP A 171 -1.77 -9.32 -13.14
C ASP A 171 -1.47 -7.82 -13.42
N GLU A 172 -1.96 -7.27 -14.53
CA GLU A 172 -1.83 -5.86 -14.91
C GLU A 172 -2.99 -5.36 -15.77
N ALA A 173 -3.15 -4.03 -15.81
CA ALA A 173 -3.96 -3.33 -16.79
C ALA A 173 -3.26 -2.02 -17.18
N ASP A 174 -3.33 -1.65 -18.46
CA ASP A 174 -2.71 -0.44 -19.04
C ASP A 174 -1.20 -0.30 -18.72
N GLY A 175 -0.48 -1.43 -18.66
CA GLY A 175 0.95 -1.51 -18.32
C GLY A 175 1.27 -1.33 -16.83
N GLN A 176 0.24 -1.15 -15.98
CA GLN A 176 0.37 -0.98 -14.53
C GLN A 176 -0.01 -2.28 -13.82
N LYS A 177 1.00 -2.99 -13.30
CA LYS A 177 0.86 -4.15 -12.40
C LYS A 177 -0.04 -3.80 -11.21
N PHE A 178 -0.91 -4.73 -10.82
CA PHE A 178 -1.70 -4.61 -9.60
C PHE A 178 -0.79 -4.63 -8.37
N LYS A 179 -1.25 -4.03 -7.26
CA LYS A 179 -0.55 -4.11 -5.96
C LYS A 179 -1.47 -4.56 -4.84
N LEU A 180 -2.76 -4.26 -4.95
CA LEU A 180 -3.77 -4.62 -3.97
C LEU A 180 -5.08 -4.93 -4.67
N ILE A 181 -5.10 -5.98 -5.50
CA ILE A 181 -6.38 -6.55 -5.96
C ILE A 181 -7.10 -7.13 -4.73
N ASP A 182 -8.35 -6.73 -4.53
CA ASP A 182 -9.02 -6.83 -3.23
C ASP A 182 -10.36 -7.58 -3.34
N ALA A 183 -11.32 -7.06 -4.10
CA ALA A 183 -12.62 -7.70 -4.34
C ALA A 183 -12.84 -8.10 -5.80
N VAL A 184 -13.73 -9.06 -6.02
CA VAL A 184 -14.13 -9.58 -7.34
C VAL A 184 -15.59 -10.02 -7.33
N ASP A 185 -16.28 -9.82 -8.46
CA ASP A 185 -17.61 -10.38 -8.72
C ASP A 185 -17.76 -10.73 -10.22
N VAL A 186 -18.71 -11.60 -10.56
CA VAL A 186 -18.88 -12.17 -11.91
C VAL A 186 -20.30 -11.91 -12.42
N ALA A 187 -20.41 -11.11 -13.49
CA ALA A 187 -21.69 -10.86 -14.13
C ALA A 187 -22.21 -12.06 -14.92
N HIS A 188 -23.53 -12.11 -15.15
CA HIS A 188 -24.24 -13.16 -15.89
C HIS A 188 -23.73 -13.37 -17.33
N ASN A 189 -23.09 -12.36 -17.93
CA ASN A 189 -22.47 -12.45 -19.26
C ASN A 189 -21.04 -13.02 -19.25
N GLY A 190 -20.50 -13.36 -18.07
CA GLY A 190 -19.14 -13.88 -17.90
C GLY A 190 -18.05 -12.82 -17.77
N ILE A 191 -18.38 -11.53 -17.80
CA ILE A 191 -17.42 -10.47 -17.48
C ILE A 191 -17.16 -10.47 -15.98
N ILE A 192 -15.89 -10.46 -15.62
CA ILE A 192 -15.41 -10.43 -14.24
C ILE A 192 -15.09 -8.98 -13.89
N TYR A 193 -15.71 -8.44 -12.85
CA TYR A 193 -15.42 -7.11 -12.33
C TYR A 193 -14.60 -7.23 -11.05
N PHE A 194 -13.56 -6.42 -10.89
CA PHE A 194 -12.66 -6.50 -9.74
C PHE A 194 -12.01 -5.16 -9.44
N THR A 195 -11.53 -5.00 -8.21
CA THR A 195 -10.88 -3.77 -7.77
C THR A 195 -9.39 -3.97 -7.50
N ASP A 196 -8.58 -2.98 -7.88
CA ASP A 196 -7.21 -2.80 -7.39
C ASP A 196 -7.29 -1.62 -6.40
N ALA A 197 -7.46 -1.92 -5.11
CA ALA A 197 -7.75 -0.95 -4.06
C ALA A 197 -6.67 0.13 -3.94
N SER A 198 -5.42 -0.24 -4.26
CA SER A 198 -4.32 0.68 -4.54
C SER A 198 -3.40 0.07 -5.60
N TYR A 199 -3.15 0.77 -6.71
CA TYR A 199 -2.07 0.40 -7.65
C TYR A 199 -0.67 0.78 -7.11
N LYS A 200 -0.59 1.48 -5.98
CA LYS A 200 0.63 2.08 -5.43
C LYS A 200 1.21 1.27 -4.27
N TYR A 201 0.39 0.91 -3.29
CA TYR A 201 0.80 0.19 -2.09
C TYR A 201 0.29 -1.25 -2.08
N SER A 202 1.17 -2.19 -1.74
CA SER A 202 0.79 -3.58 -1.50
C SER A 202 0.02 -3.75 -0.19
N LEU A 203 -0.64 -4.90 0.01
CA LEU A 203 -1.36 -5.23 1.27
C LEU A 203 -0.54 -4.97 2.55
N SER A 204 0.75 -5.31 2.55
CA SER A 204 1.69 -5.06 3.67
C SER A 204 1.95 -3.58 3.98
N LYS A 205 1.50 -2.68 3.10
CA LYS A 205 1.59 -1.22 3.18
C LYS A 205 0.20 -0.55 3.07
N SER A 206 -0.90 -1.27 3.27
CA SER A 206 -2.27 -0.71 3.28
C SER A 206 -2.42 0.49 4.22
N ASN A 207 -1.78 0.46 5.39
CA ASN A 207 -1.71 1.61 6.30
C ASN A 207 -1.13 2.89 5.63
N TRP A 208 -0.20 2.77 4.69
CA TRP A 208 0.35 3.91 3.94
C TRP A 208 -0.63 4.45 2.90
N GLU A 209 -1.45 3.61 2.28
CA GLU A 209 -2.54 4.07 1.40
C GLU A 209 -3.58 4.89 2.19
N ILE A 210 -3.98 4.39 3.37
CA ILE A 210 -4.91 5.09 4.27
C ILE A 210 -4.31 6.43 4.76
N LEU A 211 -3.04 6.43 5.18
CA LEU A 211 -2.34 7.64 5.64
C LEU A 211 -2.02 8.62 4.51
N GLU A 212 -1.82 8.14 3.28
CA GLU A 212 -1.67 9.01 2.12
C GLU A 212 -3.00 9.64 1.74
N GLY A 213 -4.12 8.94 1.96
CA GLY A 213 -5.46 9.48 1.76
C GLY A 213 -5.67 10.00 0.33
N LYS A 214 -5.09 9.32 -0.66
CA LYS A 214 -5.20 9.65 -2.07
C LYS A 214 -6.00 8.61 -2.85
N PRO A 215 -6.55 8.99 -4.01
CA PRO A 215 -7.32 8.07 -4.83
C PRO A 215 -6.39 7.20 -5.71
N ASN A 216 -5.68 6.24 -5.12
CA ASN A 216 -4.83 5.30 -5.88
C ASN A 216 -5.58 4.01 -6.32
N GLY A 217 -6.90 3.94 -6.13
CA GLY A 217 -7.73 2.78 -6.45
C GLY A 217 -8.28 2.78 -7.88
N ARG A 218 -8.59 1.58 -8.39
CA ARG A 218 -9.17 1.33 -9.73
C ARG A 218 -10.30 0.30 -9.68
N LEU A 219 -11.33 0.49 -10.50
CA LEU A 219 -12.30 -0.55 -10.88
C LEU A 219 -11.95 -1.08 -12.27
N LEU A 220 -11.91 -2.38 -12.43
CA LEU A 220 -11.51 -3.07 -13.64
C LEU A 220 -12.55 -4.10 -14.08
N SER A 221 -12.49 -4.46 -15.37
CA SER A 221 -13.16 -5.64 -15.92
C SER A 221 -12.15 -6.54 -16.63
N TYR A 222 -12.34 -7.85 -16.53
CA TYR A 222 -11.68 -8.86 -17.33
C TYR A 222 -12.72 -9.62 -18.17
N ASP A 223 -12.44 -9.75 -19.46
CA ASP A 223 -13.20 -10.56 -20.41
C ASP A 223 -12.47 -11.91 -20.63
N PRO A 224 -12.99 -13.05 -20.15
CA PRO A 224 -12.35 -14.36 -20.33
C PRO A 224 -12.30 -14.82 -21.80
N ALA A 225 -13.23 -14.37 -22.65
CA ALA A 225 -13.28 -14.76 -24.05
C ALA A 225 -12.19 -14.05 -24.88
N THR A 226 -11.91 -12.77 -24.58
CA THR A 226 -10.83 -12.02 -25.24
C THR A 226 -9.52 -11.97 -24.43
N LYS A 227 -9.51 -12.53 -23.21
CA LYS A 227 -8.41 -12.46 -22.24
C LYS A 227 -7.89 -11.04 -22.03
N THR A 228 -8.80 -10.06 -22.01
CA THR A 228 -8.46 -8.64 -21.98
C THR A 228 -8.92 -7.99 -20.69
N THR A 229 -8.00 -7.32 -20.01
CA THR A 229 -8.30 -6.47 -18.86
C THR A 229 -8.49 -5.02 -19.31
N LYS A 230 -9.46 -4.32 -18.75
CA LYS A 230 -9.70 -2.88 -18.98
C LYS A 230 -9.93 -2.19 -17.63
N VAL A 231 -9.31 -1.03 -17.42
CA VAL A 231 -9.70 -0.15 -16.32
C VAL A 231 -10.96 0.61 -16.71
N LEU A 232 -12.00 0.51 -15.88
CA LEU A 232 -13.28 1.18 -16.08
C LEU A 232 -13.31 2.54 -15.37
N VAL A 233 -12.82 2.58 -14.13
CA VAL A 233 -12.77 3.80 -13.31
C VAL A 233 -11.38 3.90 -12.68
N HIS A 234 -10.80 5.09 -12.81
CA HIS A 234 -9.55 5.48 -12.16
C HIS A 234 -9.85 6.41 -10.99
N ASN A 235 -8.87 6.61 -10.11
CA ASN A 235 -8.93 7.57 -9.03
C ASN A 235 -10.08 7.31 -8.04
N LEU A 236 -10.23 6.05 -7.62
CA LEU A 236 -11.07 5.68 -6.48
C LEU A 236 -10.26 5.76 -5.18
N TYR A 237 -10.89 6.17 -4.08
CA TYR A 237 -10.30 6.08 -2.75
C TYR A 237 -10.46 4.66 -2.22
N PHE A 238 -9.34 3.95 -2.02
CA PHE A 238 -9.27 2.60 -1.46
C PHE A 238 -10.41 1.68 -1.90
N ALA A 239 -10.40 1.30 -3.18
CA ALA A 239 -11.47 0.50 -3.81
C ALA A 239 -11.51 -0.94 -3.27
N ASN A 240 -12.05 -1.12 -2.07
CA ASN A 240 -11.98 -2.36 -1.30
C ASN A 240 -13.06 -3.39 -1.68
N GLY A 241 -14.18 -2.95 -2.26
CA GLY A 241 -15.32 -3.80 -2.62
C GLY A 241 -15.89 -3.49 -4.02
N VAL A 242 -16.48 -4.52 -4.65
CA VAL A 242 -17.30 -4.42 -5.86
C VAL A 242 -18.41 -5.48 -5.80
N VAL A 243 -19.57 -5.19 -6.37
CA VAL A 243 -20.66 -6.16 -6.57
C VAL A 243 -21.49 -5.75 -7.78
N VAL A 244 -21.85 -6.72 -8.62
CA VAL A 244 -22.74 -6.52 -9.76
C VAL A 244 -24.18 -6.52 -9.26
N SER A 245 -24.95 -5.53 -9.69
CA SER A 245 -26.38 -5.42 -9.38
C SER A 245 -27.16 -6.69 -9.80
N PRO A 246 -28.17 -7.15 -9.02
CA PRO A 246 -28.95 -8.35 -9.36
C PRO A 246 -29.68 -8.28 -10.71
N ASP A 247 -30.03 -7.08 -11.17
CA ASP A 247 -30.64 -6.82 -12.49
C ASP A 247 -29.61 -6.55 -13.60
N GLN A 248 -28.31 -6.60 -13.28
CA GLN A 248 -27.16 -6.50 -14.19
C GLN A 248 -27.04 -5.15 -14.91
N ASN A 249 -27.67 -4.10 -14.39
CA ASN A 249 -27.65 -2.75 -14.98
C ASN A 249 -26.46 -1.90 -14.52
N TYR A 250 -25.88 -2.23 -13.35
CA TYR A 250 -24.80 -1.48 -12.69
C TYR A 250 -23.78 -2.39 -12.00
N VAL A 251 -22.59 -1.81 -11.78
CA VAL A 251 -21.45 -2.29 -10.97
C VAL A 251 -20.74 -1.07 -10.38
#